data_AF-A0A369AGW3-F1
#
_entry.id   AF-A0A369AGW3-F1
#
_cell.length_a   1.000
_cell.length_b   1.000
_cell.length_c   1.000
_cell.angle_alpha   90.00
_cell.angle_beta   90.00
_cell.angle_gamma   90.00
#
_symmetry.space_group_name_H-M   'P 1'
#
loop_
_entity.id
_entity.type
_entity.pdbx_description
1 polymer ?
#
loop_
_entity_poly.entity_id
_entity_poly.type
_entity_poly.pdbx_seq_one_letter_code
_entity_poly.pdbx_strand_id
1 'polypeptide(L)'
;MSYLDQFMQQWKTYLQQQLSLCGMNYIVSEAGDAADIKTNSLAYFSWLRTTSGANKSFDESRDEVAWIMLEKQLKAFAEKAEKGTFDLVSKLHLEKNQIQIVLNFSYDDEQHIVYVS
;
A
#
# COMPACT_ATOMS: atom_id res chain seq x y z
N MET A 1 -3.08 7.03 16.33
CA MET A 1 -3.05 6.75 14.87
C MET A 1 -3.72 5.41 14.63
N SER A 2 -4.68 5.33 13.70
CA SER A 2 -5.33 4.04 13.39
C SER A 2 -4.33 3.06 12.76
N TYR A 3 -4.64 1.76 12.73
CA TYR A 3 -3.78 0.81 11.99
C TYR A 3 -3.83 1.08 10.49
N LEU A 4 -4.97 1.56 9.96
CA LEU A 4 -5.07 1.94 8.56
C LEU A 4 -4.09 3.07 8.22
N ASP A 5 -4.02 4.13 9.04
CA ASP A 5 -3.06 5.22 8.83
C ASP A 5 -1.62 4.70 8.88
N GLN A 6 -1.31 3.81 9.83
CA GLN A 6 0.03 3.19 9.93
C GLN A 6 0.37 2.39 8.67
N PHE A 7 -0.58 1.60 8.16
CA PHE A 7 -0.37 0.78 6.97
C PHE A 7 -0.27 1.61 5.70
N MET A 8 -1.03 2.71 5.58
CA MET A 8 -0.88 3.68 4.51
C MET A 8 0.51 4.36 4.53
N GLN A 9 1.05 4.67 5.71
CA GLN A 9 2.42 5.19 5.83
C GLN A 9 3.47 4.15 5.45
N GLN A 10 3.30 2.88 5.83
CA GLN A 10 4.19 1.81 5.40
C GLN A 10 4.18 1.63 3.88
N TRP A 11 3.00 1.66 3.26
CA TRP A 11 2.87 1.68 1.81
C TRP A 11 3.56 2.88 1.19
N LYS A 12 3.39 4.09 1.75
CA LYS A 12 4.09 5.30 1.28
C LYS A 12 5.61 5.13 1.33
N THR A 13 6.16 4.60 2.41
CA THR A 13 7.61 4.33 2.52
C THR A 13 8.07 3.34 1.47
N TYR A 14 7.35 2.23 1.29
CA TYR A 14 7.63 1.26 0.23
C TYR A 14 7.60 1.92 -1.15
N LEU A 15 6.54 2.70 -1.43
CA LEU A 15 6.34 3.38 -2.70
C LEU A 15 7.44 4.39 -3.01
N GLN A 16 7.89 5.17 -2.01
CA GLN A 16 9.02 6.09 -2.16
C GLN A 16 10.31 5.36 -2.57
N GLN A 17 10.59 4.20 -1.95
CA GLN A 17 11.74 3.37 -2.30
C GLN A 17 11.62 2.84 -3.73
N GLN A 18 10.46 2.30 -4.11
CA GLN A 18 10.25 1.75 -5.45
C GLN A 18 10.32 2.82 -6.54
N LEU A 19 9.68 3.98 -6.34
CA LEU A 19 9.77 5.09 -7.28
C LEU A 19 11.23 5.51 -7.49
N SER A 20 12.02 5.60 -6.41
CA SER A 20 13.44 5.94 -6.52
C SER A 20 14.23 4.90 -7.33
N LEU A 21 13.94 3.60 -7.19
CA LEU A 21 14.56 2.54 -7.98
C LEU A 21 14.17 2.60 -9.46
N CYS A 22 12.95 3.07 -9.76
CA CYS A 22 12.46 3.30 -11.11
C CYS A 22 12.93 4.63 -11.73
N GLY A 23 13.73 5.43 -11.01
CA GLY A 23 14.17 6.76 -11.44
C GLY A 23 13.07 7.83 -11.38
N MET A 24 11.98 7.59 -10.66
CA MET A 24 10.87 8.51 -10.43
C MET A 24 10.97 9.14 -9.03
N ASN A 25 10.34 10.31 -8.86
CA ASN A 25 10.25 10.99 -7.57
C ASN A 25 8.84 10.93 -7.02
N TYR A 26 8.70 10.79 -5.70
CA TYR A 26 7.42 10.94 -5.02
C TYR A 26 6.98 12.42 -5.05
N ILE A 27 5.77 12.67 -5.55
CA ILE A 27 5.21 14.01 -5.68
C ILE A 27 4.29 14.30 -4.49
N VAL A 28 4.52 15.42 -3.79
CA VAL A 28 3.66 15.91 -2.71
C VAL A 28 2.86 17.08 -3.25
N SER A 29 1.56 17.11 -2.96
CA SER A 29 0.64 18.17 -3.40
C SER A 29 -0.12 18.79 -2.23
N GLU A 30 -0.82 19.89 -2.50
CA GLU A 30 -1.70 20.54 -1.53
C GLU A 30 -3.01 19.74 -1.25
N ALA A 31 -3.27 18.66 -2.01
CA ALA A 31 -4.46 17.83 -1.86
C ALA A 31 -4.43 16.89 -0.64
N GLY A 32 -3.26 16.78 0.01
CA GLY A 32 -3.07 15.99 1.22
C GLY A 32 -2.60 14.56 0.98
N ASP A 33 -2.16 13.93 2.06
CA ASP A 33 -1.32 12.72 2.00
C ASP A 33 -2.01 11.52 1.34
N ALA A 34 -3.32 11.33 1.59
CA ALA A 34 -4.07 10.24 0.96
C ALA A 34 -4.16 10.39 -0.56
N ALA A 35 -4.36 11.62 -1.05
CA ALA A 35 -4.41 11.91 -2.49
C ALA A 35 -3.03 11.75 -3.13
N ASP A 36 -1.98 12.18 -2.43
CA ASP A 36 -0.59 12.00 -2.89
C ASP A 36 -0.24 10.52 -2.99
N ILE A 37 -0.54 9.73 -1.96
CA ILE A 37 -0.26 8.29 -1.96
C ILE A 37 -0.95 7.63 -3.15
N LYS A 38 -2.24 7.92 -3.37
CA LYS A 38 -2.99 7.37 -4.51
C LYS A 38 -2.33 7.75 -5.83
N THR A 39 -2.06 9.04 -6.04
CA THR A 39 -1.50 9.56 -7.30
C THR A 39 -0.14 8.92 -7.62
N ASN A 40 0.74 8.85 -6.63
CA ASN A 40 2.04 8.21 -6.78
C ASN A 40 1.94 6.69 -6.98
N SER A 41 0.94 6.04 -6.38
CA SER A 41 0.69 4.61 -6.58
C SER A 41 0.27 4.33 -8.03
N LEU A 42 -0.64 5.14 -8.58
CA LEU A 42 -1.07 5.00 -9.97
C LEU A 42 0.08 5.22 -10.96
N ALA A 43 0.95 6.22 -10.70
CA ALA A 43 2.14 6.44 -11.50
C ALA A 43 3.09 5.23 -11.46
N TYR A 44 3.28 4.64 -10.27
CA TYR A 44 4.09 3.44 -10.11
C TYR A 44 3.49 2.23 -10.84
N PHE A 45 2.19 1.99 -10.72
CA PHE A 45 1.52 0.88 -11.42
C PHE A 45 1.60 1.01 -12.94
N SER A 46 1.40 2.23 -13.46
CA SER A 46 1.55 2.52 -14.89
C SER A 46 2.97 2.25 -15.38
N TRP A 47 3.99 2.61 -14.58
CA TRP A 47 5.38 2.32 -14.88
C TRP A 47 5.68 0.81 -14.90
N LEU A 48 5.20 0.08 -13.89
CA LEU A 48 5.38 -1.37 -13.81
C LEU A 48 4.75 -2.07 -15.01
N ARG A 49 3.50 -1.72 -15.34
CA ARG A 49 2.77 -2.25 -16.50
C ARG A 49 3.48 -1.97 -17.82
N THR A 50 4.08 -0.78 -17.95
CA THR A 50 4.86 -0.41 -19.14
C THR A 50 6.14 -1.23 -19.25
N THR A 51 6.82 -1.42 -18.13
CA THR A 51 8.13 -2.09 -18.06
C THR A 51 8.00 -3.61 -18.20
N SER A 52 6.92 -4.21 -17.69
CA SER A 52 6.65 -5.66 -17.83
C SER A 52 6.21 -6.06 -19.25
N GLY A 53 6.03 -5.10 -20.16
CA GLY A 53 5.63 -5.37 -21.54
C GLY A 53 4.14 -5.73 -21.70
N ALA A 54 3.34 -5.55 -20.65
CA ALA A 54 1.91 -5.84 -20.64
C ALA A 54 1.06 -4.80 -21.41
N ASN A 55 1.70 -3.79 -22.02
CA ASN A 55 1.07 -2.65 -22.71
C ASN A 55 0.17 -2.97 -23.91
N LYS A 56 0.05 -4.23 -24.36
CA LYS A 56 -0.71 -4.54 -25.58
C LYS A 56 -2.22 -4.71 -25.37
N SER A 57 -2.71 -4.78 -24.13
CA SER A 57 -4.15 -5.00 -23.87
C SER A 57 -4.71 -4.38 -22.58
N PHE A 58 -3.91 -3.67 -21.79
CA PHE A 58 -4.35 -3.11 -20.51
C PHE A 58 -4.41 -1.58 -20.57
N ASP A 59 -5.56 -1.01 -20.18
CA ASP A 59 -5.78 0.44 -20.10
C ASP A 59 -5.53 0.98 -18.68
N GLU A 60 -5.60 2.30 -18.53
CA GLU A 60 -5.41 3.01 -17.25
C GLU A 60 -6.42 2.59 -16.17
N SER A 61 -7.55 1.98 -16.55
CA SER A 61 -8.54 1.49 -15.58
C SER A 61 -8.00 0.37 -14.69
N ARG A 62 -7.01 -0.40 -15.19
CA ARG A 62 -6.36 -1.46 -14.42
C ARG A 62 -5.52 -0.93 -13.27
N ASP A 63 -4.86 0.21 -13.45
CA ASP A 63 -4.06 0.84 -12.40
C ASP A 63 -4.98 1.29 -11.24
N GLU A 64 -6.18 1.77 -11.57
CA GLU A 64 -7.21 2.10 -10.56
C GLU A 64 -7.76 0.84 -9.87
N VAL A 65 -7.96 -0.27 -10.59
CA VAL A 65 -8.36 -1.54 -9.98
C VAL A 65 -7.29 -2.05 -9.01
N ALA A 66 -6.01 -1.98 -9.39
CA ALA A 66 -4.88 -2.36 -8.53
C ALA A 66 -4.86 -1.53 -7.25
N TRP A 67 -5.08 -0.21 -7.37
CA TRP A 67 -5.23 0.69 -6.22
C TRP A 67 -6.40 0.29 -5.31
N ILE A 68 -7.59 0.06 -5.88
CA ILE A 68 -8.77 -0.33 -5.10
C ILE A 68 -8.54 -1.66 -4.37
N MET A 69 -7.89 -2.62 -5.01
CA MET A 69 -7.56 -3.91 -4.38
C MET A 69 -6.56 -3.75 -3.24
N LEU A 70 -5.51 -2.95 -3.42
CA LEU A 70 -4.55 -2.64 -2.37
C LEU A 70 -5.25 -1.97 -1.18
N GLU A 71 -6.06 -0.94 -1.43
CA GLU A 71 -6.76 -0.21 -0.37
C GLU A 71 -7.70 -1.14 0.42
N LYS A 72 -8.40 -2.05 -0.26
CA LYS A 72 -9.24 -3.08 0.40
C LYS A 72 -8.42 -4.03 1.26
N GLN A 73 -7.25 -4.48 0.79
CA GLN A 73 -6.35 -5.32 1.58
C GLN A 73 -5.90 -4.59 2.84
N LEU A 74 -5.43 -3.34 2.72
CA LEU A 74 -4.97 -2.54 3.85
C LEU A 74 -6.06 -2.33 4.90
N LYS A 75 -7.29 -2.04 4.47
CA LYS A 75 -8.46 -1.93 5.37
C LYS A 75 -8.74 -3.24 6.10
N ALA A 76 -8.77 -4.36 5.37
CA ALA A 76 -9.01 -5.68 5.96
C ALA A 76 -7.90 -6.09 6.96
N PHE A 77 -6.63 -5.77 6.66
CA PHE A 77 -5.54 -5.99 7.61
C PHE A 77 -5.65 -5.07 8.82
N ALA A 78 -6.04 -3.81 8.65
CA ALA A 78 -6.20 -2.87 9.76
C ALA A 78 -7.28 -3.35 10.75
N GLU A 79 -8.42 -3.82 10.24
CA GLU A 79 -9.48 -4.39 11.08
C GLU A 79 -9.03 -5.64 11.84
N LYS A 80 -8.24 -6.52 11.19
CA LYS A 80 -7.66 -7.70 11.83
C LYS A 80 -6.64 -7.32 12.90
N ALA A 81 -5.77 -6.35 12.61
CA ALA A 81 -4.78 -5.80 13.51
C ALA A 81 -5.41 -5.18 14.76
N GLU A 82 -6.49 -4.42 14.61
CA GLU A 82 -7.24 -3.83 15.72
C GLU A 82 -7.77 -4.90 16.66
N LYS A 83 -8.44 -5.92 16.12
CA LYS A 83 -9.00 -7.03 16.89
C LYS A 83 -7.91 -7.86 17.58
N GLY A 84 -6.85 -8.22 16.85
CA GLY A 84 -5.75 -9.04 17.37
C GLY A 84 -4.95 -8.32 18.45
N THR A 85 -4.72 -7.01 18.28
CA THR A 85 -4.01 -6.20 19.28
C THR A 85 -4.80 -6.07 20.57
N PHE A 86 -6.12 -5.85 20.48
CA PHE A 86 -6.97 -5.79 21.67
C PHE A 86 -6.90 -7.10 22.48
N ASP A 87 -6.94 -8.25 21.80
CA ASP A 87 -6.81 -9.56 22.43
C ASP A 87 -5.43 -9.73 23.12
N LEU A 88 -4.35 -9.36 22.44
CA LEU A 88 -2.98 -9.45 23.00
C LEU A 88 -2.77 -8.53 24.21
N VAL A 89 -3.22 -7.28 24.12
CA VAL A 89 -3.17 -6.31 25.24
C VAL A 89 -3.87 -6.89 26.48
N SER A 90 -5.04 -7.51 26.28
CA SER A 90 -5.81 -8.10 27.38
C SER A 90 -5.13 -9.31 28.03
N LYS A 91 -4.45 -10.14 27.23
CA LYS A 91 -3.82 -11.39 27.70
C LYS A 91 -2.44 -11.19 28.28
N LEU A 92 -1.65 -10.30 27.67
CA LEU A 92 -0.23 -10.12 27.98
C LEU A 92 0.03 -8.90 28.88
N HIS A 93 -1.00 -8.11 29.21
CA HIS A 93 -0.88 -6.87 29.98
C HIS A 93 0.16 -5.90 29.40
N LEU A 94 0.25 -5.88 28.06
CA LEU A 94 1.12 -4.98 27.31
C LEU A 94 0.32 -3.76 26.85
N GLU A 95 1.00 -2.63 26.66
CA GLU A 95 0.38 -1.46 26.05
C GLU A 95 0.30 -1.61 24.53
N LYS A 96 -0.75 -1.04 23.90
CA LYS A 96 -0.96 -1.10 22.45
C LYS A 96 0.22 -0.51 21.65
N ASN A 97 0.88 0.53 22.18
CA ASN A 97 2.05 1.17 21.57
C ASN A 97 3.28 0.26 21.49
N GLN A 98 3.31 -0.86 22.22
CA GLN A 98 4.39 -1.84 22.19
C GLN A 98 4.22 -2.88 21.08
N ILE A 99 3.07 -2.89 20.39
CA ILE A 99 2.74 -3.85 19.33
C ILE A 99 2.94 -3.17 17.98
N GLN A 100 3.99 -3.59 17.27
CA GLN A 100 4.28 -3.18 15.90
C GLN A 100 3.83 -4.26 14.92
N ILE A 101 3.13 -3.85 13.86
CA ILE A 101 2.73 -4.73 12.76
C ILE A 101 3.39 -4.20 11.48
N VAL A 102 4.13 -5.06 10.79
CA VAL A 102 4.86 -4.73 9.56
C VAL A 102 4.21 -5.49 8.40
N LEU A 103 3.88 -4.77 7.34
CA LEU A 103 3.36 -5.34 6.10
C LEU A 103 4.49 -5.53 5.09
N ASN A 104 4.45 -6.63 4.36
CA ASN A 104 5.29 -6.84 3.18
C ASN A 104 4.46 -6.65 1.91
N PHE A 105 5.04 -5.97 0.92
CA PHE A 105 4.39 -5.65 -0.34
C PHE A 105 5.13 -6.32 -1.50
N SER A 106 4.39 -6.98 -2.38
CA SER A 106 4.90 -7.55 -3.62
C SER A 106 3.96 -7.24 -4.77
N TYR A 107 4.51 -6.93 -5.94
CA TYR A 107 3.74 -6.77 -7.16
C TYR A 107 3.76 -8.05 -7.99
N ASP A 108 2.61 -8.42 -8.55
CA ASP A 108 2.46 -9.50 -9.51
C ASP A 108 2.28 -8.91 -10.91
N ASP A 109 3.28 -9.13 -11.77
CA ASP A 109 3.33 -8.62 -13.13
C ASP A 109 2.29 -9.24 -14.07
N GLU A 110 1.84 -10.47 -13.79
CA GLU A 110 0.85 -11.18 -14.61
C GLU A 110 -0.57 -10.71 -14.31
N GLN A 111 -0.86 -10.50 -13.02
CA GLN A 111 -2.20 -10.10 -12.57
C GLN A 111 -2.37 -8.59 -12.43
N HIS A 112 -1.26 -7.84 -12.42
CA HIS A 112 -1.21 -6.40 -12.12
C HIS A 112 -1.85 -6.05 -10.77
N ILE A 113 -1.49 -6.82 -9.73
CA ILE A 113 -2.02 -6.67 -8.37
C ILE A 113 -0.86 -6.54 -7.38
N VAL A 114 -1.05 -5.75 -6.33
CA VAL A 114 -0.16 -5.73 -5.17
C VAL A 114 -0.68 -6.73 -4.13
N TYR A 115 0.15 -7.70 -3.77
CA TYR A 115 -0.07 -8.59 -2.64
C TYR A 115 0.51 -7.99 -1.36
N VAL A 116 -0.27 -8.11 -0.28
CA VAL A 116 0.10 -7.65 1.06
C VAL A 116 0.07 -8.85 2.02
N SER A 117 1.15 -9.05 2.77
CA SER A 117 1.28 -10.14 3.78
C SER A 117 1.87 -9.67 5.09
#